data_AF-A0A537GKT3-F1
#
_entry.id   AF-A0A537GKT3-F1
#
_cell.length_a   1.000
_cell.length_b   1.000
_cell.length_c   1.000
_cell.angle_alpha   90.00
_cell.angle_beta   90.00
_cell.angle_gamma   90.00
#
_symmetry.space_group_name_H-M   'P 1'
#
loop_
_entity.id
_entity.type
_entity.pdbx_description
1 polymer ?
#
loop_
_entity_poly.entity_id
_entity_poly.type
_entity_poly.pdbx_seq_one_letter_code
_entity_poly.pdbx_strand_id
1 'polypeptide(L)'
;MTDLTFLALATVTVASAILALEARDLVYGAAALGISFLGIAGLFFLLDASYTGVFQIAVYIGAVVVLILFTVMLVGPQLGEPPLELKRLSLLVALLISLLLGTAGSLTSAAAFRGPDNCSA
;
A
#
# COMPACT_ATOMS: atom_id res chain seq x y z
N MET A 1 -8.82 17.34 12.33
CA MET A 1 -10.12 17.21 11.64
C MET A 1 -9.89 16.26 10.48
N THR A 2 -10.66 15.19 10.32
CA THR A 2 -10.45 14.23 9.22
C THR A 2 -10.84 14.87 7.89
N ASP A 3 -9.85 15.23 7.07
CA ASP A 3 -10.10 15.80 5.76
C ASP A 3 -10.76 14.77 4.85
N LEU A 4 -11.95 15.10 4.34
CA LEU A 4 -12.73 14.21 3.49
C LEU A 4 -11.95 13.79 2.24
N THR A 5 -11.14 14.71 1.70
CA THR A 5 -10.21 14.49 0.58
C THR A 5 -9.12 13.48 0.92
N PHE A 6 -8.54 13.56 2.12
CA PHE A 6 -7.55 12.58 2.59
C PHE A 6 -8.19 11.19 2.69
N LEU A 7 -9.36 11.08 3.30
CA LEU A 7 -10.04 9.79 3.48
C LEU A 7 -10.44 9.17 2.14
N ALA A 8 -10.92 9.99 1.19
CA ALA A 8 -11.25 9.54 -0.16
C ALA A 8 -10.00 9.02 -0.90
N LEU A 9 -8.90 9.77 -0.89
CA LEU A 9 -7.66 9.34 -1.54
C LEU A 9 -7.08 8.09 -0.89
N ALA A 10 -7.06 8.02 0.44
CA ALA A 10 -6.55 6.87 1.19
C ALA A 10 -7.36 5.61 0.90
N THR A 11 -8.69 5.70 0.92
CA THR A 11 -9.57 4.55 0.63
C THR A 11 -9.42 4.06 -0.81
N VAL A 12 -9.36 4.96 -1.80
CA VAL A 12 -9.11 4.60 -3.21
C VAL A 12 -7.74 3.97 -3.40
N THR A 13 -6.71 4.50 -2.74
CA THR A 13 -5.34 3.96 -2.78
C THR A 13 -5.29 2.53 -2.27
N VAL A 14 -5.88 2.30 -1.08
CA VAL A 14 -5.92 0.97 -0.46
C VAL A 14 -6.77 0.00 -1.28
N ALA A 15 -7.94 0.43 -1.76
CA ALA A 15 -8.80 -0.41 -2.62
C ALA A 15 -8.07 -0.83 -3.90
N SER A 16 -7.36 0.10 -4.55
CA SER A 16 -6.57 -0.20 -5.76
C SER A 16 -5.40 -1.14 -5.46
N ALA A 17 -4.75 -1.01 -4.30
CA ALA A 17 -3.71 -1.94 -3.87
C ALA A 17 -4.24 -3.36 -3.63
N ILE A 18 -5.43 -3.49 -3.04
CA ILE A 18 -6.08 -4.79 -2.85
C ILE A 18 -6.43 -5.40 -4.21
N LEU A 19 -7.00 -4.61 -5.13
CA LEU A 19 -7.30 -5.07 -6.50
C LEU A 19 -6.03 -5.52 -7.24
N ALA A 20 -4.89 -4.86 -7.03
CA ALA A 20 -3.61 -5.26 -7.61
C ALA A 20 -3.15 -6.64 -7.13
N LEU A 21 -3.43 -6.99 -5.87
CA LEU A 21 -3.08 -8.29 -5.27
C LEU A 21 -4.07 -9.40 -5.61
N GLU A 22 -5.35 -9.07 -5.80
CA GLU A 22 -6.42 -10.03 -6.09
C GLU A 22 -6.59 -10.30 -7.60
N ALA A 23 -5.94 -9.49 -8.45
CA ALA A 23 -5.97 -9.67 -9.89
C ALA A 23 -5.41 -11.05 -10.32
N ARG A 24 -6.24 -11.82 -11.02
CA ARG A 24 -5.84 -13.11 -11.60
C ARG A 24 -4.89 -12.97 -12.79
N ASP A 25 -4.97 -11.84 -13.46
CA ASP A 25 -4.11 -11.49 -14.58
C ASP A 25 -3.07 -10.47 -14.10
N LEU A 26 -1.79 -10.80 -14.28
CA LEU A 26 -0.69 -9.98 -13.81
C LEU A 26 -0.66 -8.60 -14.48
N VAL A 27 -1.17 -8.45 -15.71
CA VAL A 27 -1.23 -7.16 -16.41
C VAL A 27 -2.24 -6.24 -15.73
N TYR A 28 -3.42 -6.76 -15.40
CA TYR A 28 -4.42 -6.01 -14.65
C TYR A 28 -3.94 -5.69 -13.23
N GLY A 29 -3.23 -6.62 -12.58
CA GLY A 29 -2.61 -6.40 -11.27
C GLY A 29 -1.57 -5.27 -11.29
N ALA A 30 -0.67 -5.29 -12.27
CA ALA A 30 0.33 -4.25 -12.46
C ALA A 30 -0.28 -2.88 -12.82
N ALA A 31 -1.35 -2.85 -13.61
CA ALA A 31 -2.08 -1.61 -13.91
C ALA A 31 -2.75 -1.03 -12.66
N ALA A 32 -3.41 -1.87 -11.85
CA ALA A 32 -4.01 -1.47 -10.58
C ALA A 32 -2.96 -0.99 -9.56
N LEU A 33 -1.76 -1.57 -9.56
CA LEU A 33 -0.62 -1.10 -8.77
C LEU A 33 -0.24 0.34 -9.16
N GLY A 34 -0.23 0.66 -10.46
CA GLY A 34 -0.01 2.01 -10.96
C GLY A 34 -1.03 3.03 -10.44
N ILE A 35 -2.31 2.64 -10.39
CA ILE A 35 -3.38 3.48 -9.83
C ILE A 35 -3.16 3.71 -8.32
N SER A 36 -2.74 2.68 -7.58
CA SER A 36 -2.39 2.83 -6.16
C SER A 36 -1.23 3.83 -5.97
N PHE A 37 -0.16 3.74 -6.75
CA PHE A 37 0.96 4.70 -6.68
C PHE A 37 0.55 6.12 -7.08
N LEU A 38 -0.42 6.28 -7.97
CA LEU A 38 -1.00 7.58 -8.27
C LEU A 38 -1.78 8.16 -7.08
N GLY A 39 -2.53 7.31 -6.37
CA GLY A 39 -3.17 7.66 -5.10
C GLY A 39 -2.17 8.12 -4.04
N ILE A 40 -1.05 7.42 -3.89
CA ILE A 40 0.06 7.81 -3.00
C ILE A 40 0.65 9.17 -3.41
N ALA A 41 0.84 9.42 -4.71
CA ALA A 41 1.31 10.72 -5.18
C ALA A 41 0.32 11.85 -4.78
N GLY A 42 -0.98 11.61 -4.92
CA GLY A 42 -2.03 12.52 -4.45
C GLY A 42 -1.95 12.79 -2.94
N LEU A 43 -1.68 11.76 -2.13
CA LEU A 43 -1.44 11.91 -0.70
C LEU A 43 -0.20 12.76 -0.40
N PHE A 44 0.90 12.60 -1.14
CA PHE A 44 2.07 13.45 -0.96
C PHE A 44 1.80 14.93 -1.27
N PHE A 45 1.00 15.22 -2.29
CA PHE A 45 0.58 16.61 -2.54
C PHE A 45 -0.30 17.16 -1.40
N LEU A 46 -1.16 16.33 -0.80
CA LEU A 46 -1.97 16.73 0.34
C LEU A 46 -1.14 17.02 1.60
N LEU A 47 0.01 16.36 1.74
CA LEU A 47 0.96 16.56 2.84
C LEU A 47 1.96 17.70 2.58
N ASP A 48 1.75 18.53 1.55
CA ASP A 48 2.69 19.55 1.08
C ASP A 48 4.09 18.99 0.72
N ALA A 49 4.19 17.68 0.50
CA ALA A 49 5.43 16.98 0.14
C ALA A 49 5.60 16.91 -1.39
N SER A 50 5.53 18.08 -2.04
CA SER A 50 5.53 18.21 -3.51
C SER A 50 6.77 17.60 -4.18
N TYR A 51 7.96 17.78 -3.60
CA TYR A 51 9.21 17.22 -4.14
C TYR A 51 9.11 15.68 -4.23
N THR A 52 8.76 15.02 -3.14
CA THR A 52 8.57 13.56 -3.09
C THR A 52 7.44 13.09 -3.99
N GLY A 53 6.33 13.83 -4.07
CA GLY A 53 5.21 13.54 -4.97
C GLY A 53 5.62 13.51 -6.45
N VAL A 54 6.50 14.41 -6.87
CA VAL A 54 7.04 14.40 -8.25
C VAL A 54 7.91 13.17 -8.51
N PHE A 55 8.78 12.77 -7.57
CA PHE A 55 9.54 11.51 -7.71
C PHE A 55 8.64 10.28 -7.69
N GLN A 56 7.54 10.31 -6.94
CA GLN A 56 6.56 9.23 -6.95
C GLN A 56 6.01 9.01 -8.36
N ILE A 57 5.66 10.08 -9.05
CA ILE A 57 5.17 10.00 -10.43
C ILE A 57 6.30 9.62 -11.39
N ALA A 58 7.45 10.29 -11.32
CA ALA A 58 8.54 10.08 -12.27
C ALA A 58 9.18 8.70 -12.16
N VAL A 59 9.45 8.23 -10.94
CA VAL A 59 10.20 6.98 -10.69
C VAL A 59 9.25 5.80 -10.52
N TYR A 60 8.24 5.89 -9.66
CA TYR A 60 7.41 4.72 -9.38
C TYR A 60 6.38 4.47 -10.48
N ILE A 61 5.63 5.48 -10.90
CA ILE A 61 4.66 5.31 -11.98
C ILE A 61 5.38 5.26 -13.33
N GLY A 62 6.34 6.16 -13.56
CA GLY A 62 7.04 6.29 -14.84
C GLY A 62 8.03 5.18 -15.15
N ALA A 63 8.83 4.75 -14.17
CA ALA A 63 9.86 3.72 -14.39
C ALA A 63 9.43 2.35 -13.86
N VAL A 64 9.10 2.25 -12.56
CA VAL A 64 8.87 0.94 -11.91
C VAL A 64 7.61 0.24 -12.44
N VAL A 65 6.46 0.91 -12.49
CA VAL A 65 5.21 0.31 -12.96
C VAL A 65 5.28 -0.05 -14.44
N VAL A 66 5.86 0.82 -15.28
CA VAL A 66 6.07 0.53 -16.70
C VAL A 66 7.02 -0.65 -16.89
N LEU A 67 8.10 -0.73 -16.11
CA LEU A 67 9.03 -1.87 -16.14
C LEU A 67 8.33 -3.17 -15.72
N ILE A 68 7.50 -3.13 -14.68
CA ILE A 68 6.70 -4.28 -14.23
C ILE A 68 5.75 -4.71 -15.35
N LEU A 69 4.99 -3.77 -15.93
CA LEU A 69 4.07 -4.05 -17.03
C LEU A 69 4.79 -4.70 -18.21
N PHE A 70 5.93 -4.14 -18.61
CA PHE A 70 6.74 -4.68 -19.68
C PHE A 70 7.24 -6.10 -19.36
N THR A 71 7.77 -6.30 -18.14
CA THR A 71 8.29 -7.59 -17.68
C THR A 71 7.18 -8.65 -17.64
N VAL A 72 6.03 -8.31 -17.09
CA VAL A 72 4.87 -9.21 -16.97
C VAL A 72 4.33 -9.59 -18.35
N MET A 73 4.22 -8.62 -19.26
CA MET A 73 3.79 -8.90 -20.63
C MET A 73 4.78 -9.80 -21.37
N LEU A 74 6.08 -9.68 -21.07
CA LEU A 74 7.13 -10.47 -21.71
C LEU A 74 7.25 -11.89 -21.13
N VAL A 75 7.08 -12.05 -19.82
CA VAL A 75 7.15 -13.35 -19.12
C VAL A 75 5.92 -14.22 -19.42
N GLY A 76 4.76 -13.60 -19.67
CA GLY A 76 3.50 -14.30 -19.91
C GLY A 76 2.95 -14.97 -18.64
N PRO A 77 1.63 -15.27 -18.60
CA PRO A 77 0.99 -15.87 -17.44
C PRO A 77 1.45 -17.33 -17.24
N GLN A 78 2.26 -17.58 -16.21
CA GLN A 78 2.58 -18.93 -15.75
C GLN A 78 1.53 -19.39 -14.73
N LEU A 79 0.56 -20.19 -15.17
CA LEU A 79 -0.41 -20.87 -14.32
C LEU A 79 0.28 -22.03 -13.57
N GLY A 80 1.02 -21.70 -12.52
CA GLY A 80 1.44 -22.67 -11.52
C GLY A 80 0.41 -22.71 -10.40
N GLU A 81 -0.45 -23.72 -10.36
CA GLU A 81 -1.36 -23.93 -9.23
C GLU A 81 -0.52 -24.17 -7.95
N PRO A 82 -0.62 -23.31 -6.93
CA PRO A 82 0.12 -23.54 -5.69
C PRO A 82 -0.48 -24.75 -4.95
N PRO A 83 0.35 -25.60 -4.32
CA PRO A 83 -0.13 -26.69 -3.47
C PRO A 83 -1.06 -26.12 -2.37
N LEU A 84 -2.19 -26.77 -2.11
CA LEU A 84 -3.21 -26.27 -1.17
C LEU A 84 -2.69 -26.04 0.26
N GLU A 85 -1.61 -26.71 0.67
CA GLU A 85 -0.96 -26.48 1.96
C GLU A 85 -0.30 -25.10 2.09
N LEU A 86 0.33 -24.58 1.02
CA LEU A 86 0.93 -23.24 1.05
C LEU A 86 -0.14 -22.14 1.15
N LYS A 87 -1.31 -22.34 0.56
CA LYS A 87 -2.43 -21.39 0.64
C LYS A 87 -2.96 -21.25 2.07
N ARG A 88 -3.07 -22.36 2.81
CA ARG A 88 -3.50 -22.35 4.23
C ARG A 88 -2.45 -21.69 5.13
N LEU A 89 -1.17 -21.97 4.89
CA LEU A 89 -0.07 -21.38 5.63
C LEU A 89 0.04 -19.87 5.35
N SER A 90 -0.05 -19.44 4.09
CA SER A 90 -0.04 -18.03 3.69
C SER A 90 -1.17 -17.23 4.33
N LEU A 91 -2.38 -17.81 4.42
CA LEU A 91 -3.54 -17.17 5.04
C LEU A 91 -3.38 -17.04 6.57
N LEU A 92 -2.84 -18.07 7.23
CA LEU A 92 -2.50 -18.00 8.65
C LEU A 92 -1.40 -16.98 8.93
N VAL A 93 -0.35 -16.93 8.11
CA VAL A 93 0.74 -15.96 8.24
C VAL A 93 0.23 -14.53 8.00
N ALA A 94 -0.62 -14.31 6.98
CA ALA A 94 -1.23 -13.01 6.71
C ALA A 94 -2.13 -12.54 7.87
N LEU A 95 -2.89 -13.44 8.49
CA LEU A 95 -3.72 -13.17 9.66
C LEU A 95 -2.85 -12.79 10.87
N LEU A 96 -1.79 -13.54 11.13
CA LEU A 96 -0.90 -13.34 12.27
C LEU A 96 -0.13 -12.03 12.14
N ILE A 97 0.35 -11.69 10.93
CA ILE A 97 0.99 -10.41 10.62
C ILE A 97 -0.01 -9.25 10.75
N SER A 98 -1.24 -9.39 10.25
CA SER A 98 -2.27 -8.34 10.41
C SER A 98 -2.61 -8.08 11.88
N LEU A 99 -2.66 -9.13 12.70
CA LEU A 99 -2.95 -9.03 14.13
C LEU A 99 -1.78 -8.39 14.91
N LEU A 100 -0.54 -8.78 14.60
CA LEU A 100 0.67 -8.20 15.18
C LEU A 100 0.84 -6.72 14.81
N LEU A 101 0.62 -6.38 13.53
CA LEU A 101 0.76 -5.00 13.07
C LEU A 101 -0.38 -4.11 13.59
N GLY A 102 -1.60 -4.65 13.70
CA GLY A 102 -2.75 -3.96 14.28
C GLY A 102 -2.57 -3.63 15.77
N THR A 103 -1.96 -4.54 16.54
CA THR A 103 -1.67 -4.33 17.97
C THR A 103 -0.50 -3.36 18.20
N ALA A 104 0.53 -3.39 17.36
CA ALA A 104 1.63 -2.41 17.41
C ALA A 104 1.15 -0.98 17.06
N GLY A 105 0.28 -0.83 16.05
CA GLY A 105 -0.29 0.46 15.65
C GLY A 105 -1.23 1.07 16.71
N SER A 106 -1.94 0.24 17.47
CA SER A 106 -2.77 0.71 18.58
C SER A 106 -1.95 1.13 19.80
N LEU A 107 -0.78 0.52 20.04
CA LEU A 107 0.14 0.92 21.10
C LEU A 107 0.88 2.25 20.80
N THR A 108 1.30 2.48 19.56
CA THR A 108 1.94 3.75 19.17
C THR A 108 0.98 4.93 19.20
N SER A 109 -0.30 4.71 18.87
CA SER A 109 -1.37 5.71 19.01
C SER A 109 -1.62 6.12 20.47
N ALA A 110 -1.43 5.20 21.42
CA ALA A 110 -1.54 5.47 22.85
C ALA A 110 -0.29 6.17 23.43
N ALA A 111 0.89 5.90 22.88
CA ALA A 111 2.16 6.50 23.33
C ALA A 111 2.34 7.96 22.85
N ALA A 112 1.70 8.36 21.74
CA ALA A 112 1.79 9.72 21.21
C ALA A 112 1.07 10.79 22.07
N PHE A 113 0.20 10.40 23.01
CA PHE A 113 -0.56 11.32 23.86
C PHE A 113 0.00 11.48 25.29
N ARG A 114 1.10 10.78 25.65
CA ARG A 114 1.76 10.96 26.95
C ARG A 114 2.82 12.07 26.84
N GLY A 115 2.34 13.30 26.68
CA GLY A 115 3.16 14.51 26.80
C GLY A 115 3.69 14.69 28.23
N PRO A 116 4.86 15.33 28.40
CA PRO A 116 5.67 15.28 29.62
C PRO A 116 5.04 15.97 30.84
N ASP A 117 4.90 15.21 31.92
CA ASP A 117 4.50 15.70 33.25
C ASP A 117 5.72 16.34 33.95
N ASN A 118 6.14 17.53 33.53
CA ASN A 118 7.16 18.29 34.27
C ASN A 118 6.93 19.81 34.25
N CYS A 119 5.92 20.25 35.02
CA CYS A 119 5.83 21.60 35.57
C CYS A 119 5.11 21.57 36.93
N SER A 120 5.84 21.30 38.02
CA SER A 120 5.63 21.91 39.34
C SER A 120 6.59 21.31 40.39
N ALA A 121 7.74 21.97 40.59
CA ALA A 121 8.34 22.28 41.90
C ALA A 121 9.60 23.12 41.67
#